data_AF-V4QJB8-F1
#
_entry.id   AF-V4QJB8-F1
#
_cell.length_a   1.000
_cell.length_b   1.000
_cell.length_c   1.000
_cell.angle_alpha   90.00
_cell.angle_beta   90.00
_cell.angle_gamma   90.00
#
_symmetry.space_group_name_H-M   'P 1'
#
loop_
_entity.id
_entity.type
_entity.pdbx_description
1 polymer ?
#
loop_
_entity_poly.entity_id
_entity_poly.type
_entity_poly.pdbx_seq_one_letter_code
_entity_poly.pdbx_strand_id
1 'polypeptide(L)'
;MSDARKPLNFDDLSDFDAPASIPSTPKPSTVATRKAIDKVAAFPSREASTDSQMNVKGPEHVLERFRAMAKAERYRLGEFIEILMDEYEASKSKTR
;
A
#
# COMPACT_ATOMS: atom_id res chain seq x y z
N MET A 1 52.93 -22.96 5.08
CA MET A 1 52.05 -22.12 5.92
C MET A 1 50.67 -22.72 5.87
N SER A 2 50.27 -23.41 6.93
CA SER A 2 49.01 -24.18 6.97
C SER A 2 47.97 -23.35 7.71
N ASP A 3 47.16 -22.60 6.96
CA ASP A 3 46.13 -21.75 7.52
C ASP A 3 44.85 -22.59 7.74
N ALA A 4 44.76 -23.19 8.93
CA ALA A 4 43.61 -24.02 9.31
C ALA A 4 42.47 -23.11 9.80
N ARG A 5 41.37 -23.05 9.05
CA ARG A 5 40.19 -22.26 9.41
C ARG A 5 39.54 -22.83 10.68
N LYS A 6 39.58 -22.05 11.75
CA LYS A 6 38.91 -22.36 13.03
C LYS A 6 37.39 -22.31 12.83
N PRO A 7 36.63 -23.36 13.20
CA PRO A 7 35.18 -23.32 13.14
C PRO A 7 34.62 -22.33 14.15
N LEU A 8 33.60 -21.57 13.74
CA LEU A 8 32.88 -20.63 14.61
C LEU A 8 32.13 -21.41 15.69
N ASN A 9 32.28 -20.97 16.94
CA ASN A 9 31.54 -21.50 18.08
C ASN A 9 30.24 -20.70 18.24
N PHE A 10 29.10 -21.37 18.20
CA PHE A 10 27.78 -20.76 18.31
C PHE A 10 27.21 -20.78 19.75
N ASP A 11 27.94 -21.38 20.70
CA ASP A 11 27.53 -21.41 22.12
C ASP A 11 27.55 -20.03 22.80
N ASP A 12 28.27 -19.05 22.25
CA ASP A 12 28.35 -17.67 22.79
C ASP A 12 27.17 -16.77 22.37
N LEU A 13 26.21 -17.29 21.60
CA LEU A 13 25.04 -16.54 21.13
C LEU A 13 23.88 -16.53 22.14
N SER A 14 24.03 -17.19 23.29
CA SER A 14 23.02 -17.20 24.35
C SER A 14 22.84 -15.85 25.05
N ASP A 15 23.81 -14.93 24.93
CA ASP A 15 23.71 -13.56 25.45
C ASP A 15 22.69 -12.68 24.69
N PHE A 16 22.13 -13.20 23.58
CA PHE A 16 21.04 -12.55 22.84
C PHE A 16 19.65 -13.04 23.27
N ASP A 17 19.50 -13.46 24.53
CA ASP A 17 18.18 -13.64 25.14
C ASP A 17 17.47 -12.29 25.17
N ALA A 18 16.53 -12.12 24.24
CA ALA A 18 15.68 -10.95 24.17
C ALA A 18 15.02 -10.73 25.54
N PRO A 19 15.05 -9.51 26.11
CA PRO A 19 14.41 -9.26 27.39
C PRO A 19 12.94 -9.65 27.28
N ALA A 20 12.51 -10.56 28.16
CA ALA A 20 11.15 -11.07 28.25
C ALA A 20 10.17 -9.92 28.05
N SER A 21 9.36 -10.01 26.98
CA SER A 21 8.33 -9.03 26.68
C SER A 21 7.36 -8.97 27.86
N ILE A 22 7.48 -7.93 28.69
CA ILE A 22 6.43 -7.59 29.64
C ILE A 22 5.22 -7.21 28.77
N PRO A 23 4.08 -7.93 28.84
CA PRO A 23 2.90 -7.50 28.11
C PRO A 23 2.36 -6.25 28.79
N SER A 24 2.77 -5.08 28.30
CA SER A 24 2.05 -3.83 28.60
C SER A 24 0.66 -3.97 28.00
N THR A 25 -0.32 -4.05 28.88
CA THR A 25 -1.74 -4.01 28.54
C THR A 25 -1.99 -2.80 27.64
N PRO A 26 -2.46 -2.98 26.39
CA PRO A 26 -2.79 -1.86 25.54
C PRO A 26 -4.02 -1.17 26.11
N LYS A 27 -3.81 -0.02 26.78
CA LYS A 27 -4.88 0.91 27.12
C LYS A 27 -5.65 1.22 25.82
N PRO A 28 -6.99 1.16 25.80
CA PRO A 28 -7.75 1.39 24.58
C PRO A 28 -7.68 2.88 24.22
N SER A 29 -6.63 3.30 23.53
CA SER A 29 -6.67 4.56 22.80
C SER A 29 -7.56 4.34 21.59
N THR A 30 -8.65 5.09 21.55
CA THR A 30 -9.61 5.05 20.45
C THR A 30 -8.87 5.26 19.13
N VAL A 31 -9.23 4.49 18.11
CA VAL A 31 -8.62 4.54 16.76
C VAL A 31 -8.57 5.98 16.20
N ALA A 32 -9.52 6.82 16.62
CA ALA A 32 -9.58 8.24 16.29
C ALA A 32 -8.40 9.06 16.84
N THR A 33 -7.96 8.79 18.09
CA THR A 33 -6.86 9.53 18.72
C THR A 33 -5.51 9.21 18.08
N ARG A 34 -5.28 7.95 17.66
CA ARG A 34 -4.04 7.59 16.94
C ARG A 34 -3.95 8.27 15.57
N LYS A 35 -5.05 8.29 14.81
CA LYS A 35 -5.13 8.97 13.51
C LYS A 35 -4.91 10.49 13.62
N ALA A 36 -5.37 11.10 14.72
CA ALA A 36 -5.17 12.53 14.95
C ALA A 36 -3.70 12.86 15.28
N ILE A 37 -3.02 12.00 16.06
CA ILE A 37 -1.60 12.19 16.39
C ILE A 37 -0.71 11.96 15.16
N ASP A 38 -0.98 10.96 14.33
CA ASP A 38 -0.25 10.75 13.06
C ASP A 38 -0.40 11.93 12.09
N LYS A 39 -1.55 12.61 12.08
CA LYS A 39 -1.76 13.79 11.23
C LYS A 39 -0.97 15.03 11.69
N VAL A 40 -0.74 15.17 13.00
CA VAL A 40 -0.06 16.33 13.59
C VAL A 40 1.45 16.09 13.74
N ALA A 41 1.87 14.83 13.90
CA ALA A 41 3.27 14.41 13.97
C ALA A 41 3.83 13.94 12.62
N ALA A 42 3.08 14.10 11.52
CA ALA A 42 3.60 13.84 10.18
C ALA A 42 4.76 14.80 9.92
N PHE A 43 5.98 14.26 9.97
CA PHE A 43 7.17 14.93 9.47
C PHE A 43 6.85 15.51 8.08
N PRO A 44 7.24 16.77 7.78
CA PRO A 44 6.90 17.46 6.52
C PRO A 44 7.26 16.72 5.23
N SER A 45 8.06 15.65 5.32
CA SER A 45 8.48 14.81 4.21
C SER A 45 7.46 13.73 3.78
N ARG A 46 6.33 13.55 4.47
CA ARG A 46 5.27 12.62 4.07
C ARG A 46 4.06 13.40 3.56
N GLU A 47 4.11 13.86 2.31
CA GLU A 47 2.92 14.36 1.63
C GLU A 47 1.84 13.28 1.60
N ALA A 48 0.60 13.67 1.91
CA ALA A 48 -0.52 12.76 1.86
C ALA A 48 -0.79 12.37 0.40
N SER A 49 -0.80 11.08 0.09
CA SER A 49 -1.19 10.58 -1.22
C SER A 49 -2.60 11.08 -1.58
N THR A 50 -2.76 11.67 -2.76
CA THR A 50 -4.05 12.15 -3.28
C THR A 50 -4.95 11.02 -3.79
N ASP A 51 -4.46 9.79 -3.76
CA ASP A 51 -5.18 8.62 -4.21
C ASP A 51 -6.38 8.32 -3.31
N SER A 52 -7.53 8.08 -3.94
CA SER A 52 -8.75 7.63 -3.27
C SER A 52 -9.21 6.28 -3.83
N GLN A 53 -9.81 5.47 -2.98
CA GLN A 53 -10.35 4.16 -3.36
C GLN A 53 -11.85 4.24 -3.64
N MET A 54 -12.30 3.68 -4.76
CA MET A 54 -13.71 3.57 -5.13
C MET A 54 -14.07 2.10 -5.39
N ASN A 55 -15.18 1.63 -4.82
CA ASN A 55 -15.74 0.31 -5.11
C ASN A 55 -16.81 0.42 -6.18
N VAL A 56 -16.61 -0.23 -7.32
CA VAL A 56 -17.56 -0.25 -8.43
C VAL A 56 -18.31 -1.59 -8.43
N LYS A 57 -19.65 -1.55 -8.46
CA LYS A 57 -20.51 -2.72 -8.65
C LYS A 57 -21.12 -2.68 -10.05
N GLY A 58 -21.15 -3.81 -10.72
CA GLY A 58 -21.73 -3.94 -12.05
C GLY A 58 -21.76 -5.39 -12.52
N PRO A 59 -22.31 -5.66 -13.71
CA PRO A 59 -22.29 -6.99 -14.29
C PRO A 59 -20.85 -7.50 -14.49
N GLU A 60 -20.61 -8.77 -14.16
CA GLU A 60 -19.28 -9.38 -14.21
C GLU A 60 -18.62 -9.24 -15.58
N HIS A 61 -19.35 -9.55 -16.65
CA HIS A 61 -18.85 -9.46 -18.03
C HIS A 61 -18.37 -8.04 -18.41
N VAL A 62 -18.95 -6.98 -17.83
CA VAL A 62 -18.51 -5.60 -18.08
C VAL A 62 -17.20 -5.31 -17.36
N LEU A 63 -17.10 -5.74 -16.10
CA LEU A 63 -15.90 -5.54 -15.28
C LEU A 63 -14.71 -6.34 -15.83
N GLU A 64 -14.96 -7.56 -16.30
CA GLU A 64 -13.94 -8.37 -16.97
C GLU A 64 -13.48 -7.72 -18.27
N ARG A 65 -14.40 -7.24 -19.11
CA ARG A 65 -14.05 -6.53 -20.35
C ARG A 65 -13.19 -5.30 -20.04
N PHE A 66 -13.57 -4.51 -19.04
CA PHE A 66 -12.81 -3.34 -18.60
C PHE A 66 -11.38 -3.72 -18.16
N ARG A 67 -11.22 -4.74 -17.32
CA ARG A 67 -9.89 -5.23 -16.89
C ARG A 67 -9.07 -5.77 -18.05
N ALA A 68 -9.70 -6.48 -18.99
CA ALA A 68 -9.02 -7.02 -20.17
C ALA A 68 -8.49 -5.90 -21.08
N MET A 69 -9.30 -4.86 -21.31
CA MET A 69 -8.89 -3.69 -22.10
C MET A 69 -7.72 -2.95 -21.43
N ALA A 70 -7.81 -2.67 -20.12
CA ALA A 70 -6.72 -2.03 -19.37
C ALA A 70 -5.42 -2.86 -19.45
N LYS A 71 -5.52 -4.18 -19.35
CA LYS A 71 -4.37 -5.09 -19.41
C LYS A 71 -3.73 -5.15 -20.79
N ALA A 72 -4.52 -5.11 -21.86
CA ALA A 72 -4.03 -5.14 -23.24
C ALA A 72 -3.12 -3.93 -23.51
N GLU A 73 -3.54 -2.76 -23.06
CA GLU A 73 -2.82 -1.49 -23.23
C GLU A 73 -1.80 -1.20 -22.10
N ARG A 74 -1.69 -2.11 -21.12
CA ARG A 74 -0.80 -2.01 -19.94
C ARG A 74 -1.03 -0.77 -19.06
N TYR A 75 -2.25 -0.28 -19.00
CA TYR A 75 -2.64 0.82 -18.11
C TYR A 75 -2.97 0.33 -16.69
N ARG A 76 -2.78 1.21 -15.70
CA ARG A 76 -3.41 1.02 -14.39
C ARG A 76 -4.92 1.27 -14.51
N LEU A 77 -5.72 0.61 -13.67
CA LEU A 77 -7.18 0.75 -13.74
C LEU A 77 -7.65 2.20 -13.51
N GLY A 78 -6.95 2.96 -12.65
CA GLY A 78 -7.25 4.39 -12.42
C GLY A 78 -6.98 5.24 -13.67
N GLU A 79 -5.80 5.11 -14.25
CA GLU A 79 -5.40 5.83 -15.50
C GLU A 79 -6.34 5.47 -16.66
N PHE A 80 -6.74 4.20 -16.75
CA PHE A 80 -7.66 3.77 -17.80
C PHE A 80 -9.08 4.33 -17.60
N ILE A 81 -9.51 4.55 -16.36
CA ILE A 81 -10.78 5.24 -16.08
C ILE A 81 -10.70 6.71 -16.53
N GLU A 82 -9.60 7.40 -16.27
CA GLU A 82 -9.38 8.79 -16.68
C GLU A 82 -9.51 8.95 -18.19
N ILE A 83 -8.82 8.09 -18.97
CA ILE A 83 -8.92 8.09 -20.43
C ILE A 83 -10.37 7.89 -20.91
N LEU A 84 -11.09 6.92 -20.30
CA LEU A 84 -12.50 6.68 -20.65
C LEU A 84 -13.40 7.86 -20.31
N MET A 85 -13.10 8.60 -19.24
CA MET A 85 -13.82 9.82 -18.87
C MET A 85 -13.57 10.93 -19.89
N ASP A 86 -12.31 11.15 -20.28
CA ASP A 86 -11.92 12.15 -21.28
C ASP A 86 -12.60 11.89 -22.62
N GLU A 87 -12.60 10.63 -23.09
CA GLU A 87 -13.28 10.25 -24.33
C GLU A 87 -14.80 10.45 -24.25
N TYR A 88 -15.41 10.13 -23.10
CA TYR A 88 -16.84 10.33 -22.90
C TYR A 88 -17.21 11.82 -22.91
N GLU A 89 -16.40 12.68 -22.30
CA GLU A 89 -16.58 14.14 -22.32
C GLU A 89 -16.36 14.72 -23.72
N ALA A 90 -15.33 14.27 -24.42
CA ALA A 90 -15.07 14.65 -25.81
C ALA A 90 -16.21 14.22 -26.75
N SER A 91 -16.80 13.05 -26.54
CA SER A 91 -17.98 12.62 -27.30
C SER A 91 -19.20 13.50 -27.05
N LYS A 92 -19.39 13.96 -25.82
CA LYS A 92 -20.50 14.86 -25.45
C LYS A 92 -20.33 16.25 -26.04
N SER A 93 -19.12 16.80 -26.04
CA SER A 93 -18.85 18.12 -26.59
C SER A 93 -19.01 18.15 -28.11
N LYS A 94 -18.67 17.07 -28.81
CA LYS A 94 -18.81 16.95 -30.28
C LYS A 94 -20.26 16.83 -30.77
N THR A 95 -21.20 16.55 -29.87
CA THR A 95 -22.64 16.41 -30.19
C THR A 95 -23.43 17.71 -29.93
N ARG A 96 -22.79 18.77 -29.46
CA ARG A 96 -23.35 20.13 -29.37
C ARG A 96 -22.77 21.03 -30.45
#